data_AF-A0A523Y1E7-F1
#
_entry.id   AF-A0A523Y1E7-F1
#
_cell.length_a   1.000
_cell.length_b   1.000
_cell.length_c   1.000
_cell.angle_alpha   90.00
_cell.angle_beta   90.00
_cell.angle_gamma   90.00
#
_symmetry.space_group_name_H-M   'P 1'
#
loop_
_entity.id
_entity.type
_entity.pdbx_description
1 polymer ?
#
loop_
_entity_poly.entity_id
_entity_poly.type
_entity_poly.pdbx_seq_one_letter_code
_entity_poly.pdbx_strand_id
1 'polypeptide(L)'
;MSPISQLLAGPLADQILEPAMAEGGGLGPVFGWLVGTGTGAGIGLLFVITGLMVAMVKFKEDEHGRFTPESVWRAWKDWDFGQKREPSTWLTLLARRMLNRLDG
;
A
#
# COMPACT_ATOMS: atom_id res chain seq x y z
N MET A 1 4.92 -0.28 6.55
CA MET A 1 3.68 0.45 6.86
C MET A 1 4.03 1.48 7.93
N SER A 2 3.89 2.78 7.64
CA SER A 2 4.26 3.83 8.60
C SER A 2 3.18 3.94 9.69
N PRO A 3 3.54 3.97 11.00
CA PRO A 3 2.57 4.11 12.10
C PRO A 3 1.75 5.40 12.01
N ILE A 4 2.27 6.43 11.35
CA ILE A 4 1.56 7.70 11.07
C ILE A 4 0.35 7.45 10.17
N SER A 5 0.45 6.55 9.20
CA SER A 5 -0.64 6.23 8.28
C SER A 5 -1.83 5.58 8.98
N GLN A 6 -1.58 4.73 10.00
CA GLN A 6 -2.65 4.07 10.75
C GLN A 6 -3.38 5.05 11.67
N LEU A 7 -2.66 6.01 12.24
CA LEU A 7 -3.22 7.08 13.08
C LEU A 7 -4.11 8.04 12.29
N LEU A 8 -3.76 8.33 11.04
CA LEU A 8 -4.54 9.22 10.19
C LEU A 8 -5.77 8.54 9.58
N ALA A 9 -5.76 7.22 9.39
CA ALA A 9 -6.84 6.50 8.70
C ALA A 9 -8.20 6.62 9.42
N GLY A 10 -8.23 6.55 10.75
CA GLY A 10 -9.46 6.67 11.55
C GLY A 10 -10.15 8.02 11.36
N PRO A 11 -9.49 9.14 11.74
CA PRO A 11 -10.07 10.48 11.58
C PRO A 11 -10.43 10.85 10.15
N LEU A 12 -9.71 10.31 9.17
CA LEU A 12 -9.99 10.55 7.75
C LEU A 12 -11.27 9.83 7.30
N ALA A 13 -11.49 8.59 7.73
CA ALA A 13 -12.71 7.85 7.44
C ALA A 13 -13.93 8.59 8.02
N ASP A 14 -13.83 8.99 9.29
CA ASP A 14 -14.97 9.58 10.01
C ASP A 14 -15.24 11.04 9.58
N GLN A 15 -14.21 11.84 9.27
CA GLN A 15 -14.40 13.26 8.95
C GLN A 15 -14.48 13.59 7.46
N ILE A 16 -14.10 12.66 6.57
CA ILE A 16 -14.19 12.88 5.12
C ILE A 16 -15.27 11.99 4.53
N LEU A 17 -15.22 10.69 4.84
CA LEU A 17 -16.05 9.70 4.15
C LEU A 17 -17.48 9.68 4.70
N GLU A 18 -17.64 9.78 6.02
CA GLU A 18 -18.95 9.88 6.68
C GLU A 18 -19.76 11.10 6.17
N PRO A 19 -19.24 12.36 6.19
CA PRO A 19 -19.99 13.50 5.67
C PRO A 19 -20.14 13.49 4.15
N ALA A 20 -19.21 12.87 3.40
CA ALA A 20 -19.36 12.74 1.96
C ALA A 20 -20.50 11.78 1.57
N MET A 21 -20.81 10.79 2.41
CA MET A 21 -21.91 9.82 2.23
C MET A 21 -23.23 10.23 2.89
N ALA A 22 -23.20 11.20 3.82
CA ALA A 22 -24.40 11.73 4.45
C ALA A 22 -25.37 12.39 3.44
N GLU A 23 -26.62 12.59 3.84
CA GLU A 23 -27.62 13.30 3.04
C GLU A 23 -27.12 14.71 2.64
N GLY A 24 -26.96 14.96 1.34
CA GLY A 24 -26.40 16.20 0.80
C GLY A 24 -24.88 16.18 0.53
N GLY A 25 -24.18 15.10 0.89
CA GLY A 25 -22.78 14.88 0.56
C GLY A 25 -22.57 14.51 -0.91
N GLY A 26 -21.37 14.77 -1.44
CA GLY A 26 -21.06 14.55 -2.86
C GLY A 26 -21.06 13.09 -3.32
N LEU A 27 -20.87 12.14 -2.39
CA LEU A 27 -20.87 10.69 -2.69
C LEU A 27 -22.25 10.06 -2.46
N GLY A 28 -23.13 10.70 -1.70
CA GLY A 28 -24.50 10.23 -1.42
C GLY A 28 -25.32 9.91 -2.69
N PRO A 29 -25.35 10.78 -3.71
CA PRO A 29 -26.08 10.49 -4.95
C PRO A 29 -25.49 9.33 -5.78
N VAL A 30 -24.18 9.09 -5.68
CA VAL A 30 -23.47 8.10 -6.51
C VAL A 30 -23.45 6.73 -5.87
N PHE A 31 -23.29 6.67 -4.54
CA PHE A 31 -23.10 5.43 -3.77
C PHE A 31 -24.17 5.19 -2.71
N GLY A 32 -25.08 6.15 -2.49
CA GLY A 32 -26.19 5.99 -1.54
C GLY A 32 -27.15 4.86 -1.92
N TRP A 33 -27.27 4.51 -3.19
CA TRP A 33 -28.02 3.33 -3.63
C TRP A 33 -27.35 1.99 -3.27
N LEU A 34 -26.03 2.01 -2.97
CA LEU A 34 -25.25 0.81 -2.68
C LEU A 34 -25.06 0.57 -1.18
N VAL A 35 -24.74 1.62 -0.43
CA VAL A 35 -24.41 1.53 1.01
C VAL A 35 -25.41 2.29 1.89
N GLY A 36 -26.30 3.10 1.31
CA GLY A 36 -27.17 4.02 2.04
C GLY A 36 -26.49 5.37 2.33
N THR A 37 -27.23 6.31 2.91
CA THR A 37 -26.75 7.67 3.25
C THR A 37 -26.85 7.99 4.75
N GLY A 38 -27.03 6.97 5.59
CA GLY A 38 -27.15 7.10 7.04
C GLY A 38 -25.81 7.05 7.80
N THR A 39 -25.87 7.14 9.12
CA THR A 39 -24.72 6.97 10.02
C THR A 39 -24.06 5.60 9.79
N GLY A 40 -22.74 5.58 9.59
CA GLY A 40 -21.95 4.38 9.27
C GLY A 40 -21.83 4.07 7.77
N ALA A 41 -22.45 4.86 6.88
CA ALA A 41 -22.36 4.65 5.44
C ALA A 41 -20.93 4.87 4.88
N GLY A 42 -20.13 5.74 5.53
CA GLY A 42 -18.71 5.91 5.20
C GLY A 42 -17.93 4.60 5.38
N ILE A 43 -18.07 3.99 6.56
CA ILE A 43 -17.42 2.70 6.86
C ILE A 43 -17.92 1.59 5.93
N GLY A 44 -19.22 1.55 5.62
CA GLY A 44 -19.76 0.59 4.66
C GLY A 44 -19.12 0.72 3.27
N LEU A 45 -18.88 1.95 2.80
CA LEU A 45 -18.21 2.20 1.53
C LEU A 45 -16.74 1.74 1.56
N LEU A 46 -16.03 1.89 2.69
CA LEU A 46 -14.69 1.35 2.85
C LEU A 46 -14.64 -0.17 2.71
N PHE A 47 -15.62 -0.89 3.26
CA PHE A 47 -15.69 -2.34 3.12
C PHE A 47 -15.96 -2.75 1.66
N VAL A 48 -16.86 -2.05 0.97
CA VAL A 48 -17.13 -2.29 -0.45
C VAL A 48 -15.87 -2.07 -1.29
N ILE A 49 -15.18 -0.94 -1.10
CA ILE A 49 -13.95 -0.62 -1.85
C ILE A 49 -12.84 -1.63 -1.53
N THR A 50 -12.68 -1.99 -0.26
CA THR A 50 -11.66 -2.98 0.15
C THR A 50 -11.94 -4.34 -0.46
N GLY A 51 -13.20 -4.79 -0.43
CA GLY A 51 -13.63 -6.03 -1.06
C GLY A 51 -13.37 -6.03 -2.57
N LEU A 52 -13.67 -4.91 -3.24
CA LEU A 52 -13.40 -4.74 -4.67
C LEU A 52 -11.90 -4.81 -4.97
N MET A 53 -11.06 -4.15 -4.16
CA MET A 53 -9.60 -4.20 -4.32
C MET A 53 -9.07 -5.63 -4.17
N VAL A 54 -9.55 -6.37 -3.16
CA VAL A 54 -9.19 -7.78 -2.98
C VAL A 54 -9.65 -8.62 -4.16
N ALA A 55 -10.87 -8.40 -4.66
CA ALA A 55 -11.38 -9.09 -5.84
C ALA A 55 -10.53 -8.79 -7.09
N MET A 56 -10.10 -7.55 -7.30
CA MET A 56 -9.20 -7.17 -8.40
C MET A 56 -7.83 -7.83 -8.26
N VAL A 57 -7.28 -7.90 -7.05
CA VAL A 57 -6.00 -8.58 -6.79
C VAL A 57 -6.14 -10.06 -7.11
N LYS A 58 -7.19 -10.72 -6.63
CA LYS A 58 -7.50 -12.12 -6.96
C LYS A 58 -7.73 -12.35 -8.44
N PHE A 59 -8.37 -11.41 -9.14
CA PHE A 59 -8.54 -11.50 -10.58
C PHE A 59 -7.19 -11.47 -11.33
N LYS A 60 -6.16 -10.85 -10.74
CA LYS A 60 -4.79 -10.85 -11.27
C LYS A 60 -3.95 -12.06 -10.82
N GLU A 61 -4.53 -13.00 -10.10
CA GLU A 61 -3.88 -14.24 -9.70
C GLU A 61 -3.78 -15.18 -10.91
N ASP A 62 -2.56 -15.55 -11.29
CA ASP A 62 -2.29 -16.55 -12.31
C ASP A 62 -2.74 -17.95 -11.82
N GLU A 63 -2.92 -18.90 -12.72
CA GLU A 63 -3.46 -20.26 -12.46
C GLU A 63 -2.68 -21.05 -11.37
N HIS A 64 -1.46 -20.60 -11.04
CA HIS A 64 -0.56 -21.17 -10.05
C HIS A 64 -0.52 -20.40 -8.71
N GLY A 65 -1.46 -19.48 -8.47
CA GLY A 65 -1.49 -18.65 -7.26
C GLY A 65 -0.41 -17.56 -7.21
N ARG A 66 0.10 -17.15 -8.38
CA ARG A 66 1.19 -16.17 -8.50
C ARG A 66 0.65 -14.82 -8.91
N PHE A 67 0.95 -13.80 -8.12
CA PHE A 67 0.66 -12.40 -8.45
C PHE A 67 1.85 -11.84 -9.23
N THR A 68 1.68 -11.55 -10.52
CA THR A 68 2.73 -10.91 -11.32
C THR A 68 2.76 -9.42 -11.00
N PRO A 69 3.82 -8.88 -10.37
CA PRO A 69 3.85 -7.48 -9.98
C PRO A 69 4.09 -6.59 -11.22
N GLU A 70 3.02 -6.08 -11.84
CA GLU A 70 3.11 -5.21 -13.02
C GLU A 70 3.82 -3.86 -12.74
N SER A 71 3.85 -3.38 -11.48
CA SER A 71 4.19 -1.99 -11.17
C SER A 71 5.55 -1.74 -10.52
N VAL A 72 6.46 -2.72 -10.44
CA VAL A 72 7.84 -2.46 -9.95
C VAL A 72 8.60 -1.49 -10.87
N TRP A 73 8.15 -1.26 -12.10
CA TRP A 73 8.89 -0.49 -13.10
C TRP A 73 8.60 1.02 -13.21
N ARG A 74 7.56 1.58 -12.58
CA ARG A 74 7.18 2.98 -12.87
C ARG A 74 7.37 4.01 -11.76
N ALA A 75 7.26 3.67 -10.47
CA ALA A 75 7.24 4.68 -9.42
C ALA A 75 8.60 4.91 -8.72
N TRP A 76 9.54 3.97 -8.82
CA TRP A 76 10.79 3.95 -8.03
C TRP A 76 12.03 3.58 -8.86
N LYS A 77 12.00 3.89 -10.17
CA LYS A 77 13.13 3.63 -11.08
C LYS A 77 14.35 4.53 -10.79
N ASP A 78 14.15 5.65 -10.09
CA ASP A 78 15.18 6.65 -9.77
C ASP A 78 15.86 6.44 -8.40
N TRP A 79 15.52 5.39 -7.65
CA TRP A 79 16.15 5.11 -6.35
C TRP A 79 17.41 4.24 -6.50
N ASP A 80 18.57 4.90 -6.54
CA ASP A 80 19.92 4.37 -6.80
C ASP A 80 20.43 3.31 -5.80
N PHE A 81 19.81 3.18 -4.62
CA PHE A 81 20.32 2.29 -3.56
C PHE A 81 20.30 0.79 -3.91
N GLY A 82 19.43 0.36 -4.83
CA GLY A 82 19.31 -1.04 -5.24
C GLY A 82 20.13 -1.42 -6.48
N GLN A 83 20.76 -0.46 -7.16
CA GLN A 83 21.44 -0.68 -8.45
C GLN A 83 22.97 -0.73 -8.36
N LYS A 84 23.57 -0.77 -7.17
CA LYS A 84 25.03 -0.87 -7.03
C LYS A 84 25.57 -2.24 -7.44
N ARG A 85 25.68 -2.47 -8.75
CA ARG A 85 26.56 -3.47 -9.38
C ARG A 85 27.98 -2.94 -9.58
N GLU A 86 28.46 -2.15 -8.61
CA GLU A 86 29.88 -1.84 -8.48
C GLU A 86 30.34 -2.25 -7.08
N PRO A 87 31.41 -3.06 -6.95
CA PRO A 87 31.87 -3.57 -5.68
C PRO A 87 32.32 -2.41 -4.80
N SER A 88 31.58 -2.11 -3.74
CA SER A 88 31.93 -0.99 -2.87
C SER A 88 33.24 -1.30 -2.13
N THR A 89 34.22 -0.41 -2.29
CA THR A 89 35.55 -0.54 -1.67
C THR A 89 35.46 -0.71 -0.15
N TRP A 90 34.43 -0.13 0.49
CA TRP A 90 34.23 -0.20 1.93
C TRP A 90 33.68 -1.55 2.41
N LEU A 91 32.70 -2.15 1.71
CA LEU A 91 32.28 -3.53 2.03
C LEU A 91 33.41 -4.52 1.80
N THR A 92 34.20 -4.33 0.74
CA THR A 92 35.40 -5.15 0.49
C THR A 92 36.42 -5.01 1.63
N LEU A 93 36.64 -3.79 2.14
CA LEU A 93 37.53 -3.55 3.28
C LEU A 93 36.99 -4.16 4.58
N LEU A 94 35.68 -4.05 4.85
CA LEU A 94 35.04 -4.65 6.03
C LEU A 94 35.09 -6.18 5.99
N ALA A 95 34.77 -6.80 4.85
CA ALA A 95 34.86 -8.24 4.66
C ALA A 95 36.29 -8.75 4.85
N ARG A 96 37.28 -8.04 4.30
CA ARG A 96 38.70 -8.40 4.47
C ARG A 96 39.17 -8.26 5.91
N ARG A 97 38.62 -7.29 6.66
CA ARG A 97 38.93 -7.08 8.08
C ARG A 97 38.32 -8.17 8.96
N MET A 98 37.15 -8.70 8.60
CA MET A 98 36.52 -9.84 9.27
C MET A 98 37.29 -11.14 9.01
N LEU A 99 37.70 -11.42 7.77
CA LEU A 99 38.51 -12.62 7.47
C LEU A 99 39.82 -12.64 8.26
N ASN A 100 40.55 -11.51 8.28
CA ASN A 100 41.79 -11.39 9.05
C ASN A 100 41.61 -11.56 10.58
N ARG A 101 40.37 -11.51 11.09
CA ARG A 101 40.07 -11.81 12.50
C ARG A 101 39.81 -13.29 12.77
N LEU A 102 39.50 -14.07 11.73
CA LEU A 102 39.24 -15.50 11.83
C LEU A 102 40.52 -16.32 11.58
N ASP A 103 41.44 -15.78 10.78
CA ASP A 103 42.73 -16.41 10.46
C ASP A 103 43.87 -16.04 11.45
N GLY A 104 43.54 -15.39 12.57
CA GLY A 104 44.48 -14.94 13.62
C GLY A 104 44.23 -15.57 14.98
#